data_AF-W6YCP5-F1
#
_entry.id   AF-W6YCP5-F1
#
_cell.length_a   1.000
_cell.length_b   1.000
_cell.length_c   1.000
_cell.angle_alpha   90.00
_cell.angle_beta   90.00
_cell.angle_gamma   90.00
#
_symmetry.space_group_name_H-M   'P 1'
#
loop_
_entity.id
_entity.type
_entity.pdbx_description
1 polymer ?
#
loop_
_entity_poly.entity_id
_entity_poly.type
_entity_poly.pdbx_seq_one_letter_code
_entity_poly.pdbx_strand_id
1 'polypeptide(L)'
;MDPEVPASTDINELTLFREAVSNKPLETRLALIRAALAAGFSPNELDRRPRAEGRALDWAICDGRSVNYAVLKQNLPVVELLLEAGADPRLPSRGGSSPIDSLEAWFKQYEIHGETWAEEDLELKPFFEKALEAMKRTRDELNGVNSERCC
;
A
#
# COMPACT_ATOMS: atom_id res chain seq x y z
N MET A 1 -4.78 -27.36 20.85
CA MET A 1 -3.50 -26.71 21.19
C MET A 1 -3.43 -25.48 20.31
N ASP A 2 -4.22 -24.49 20.70
CA ASP A 2 -4.19 -23.18 20.06
C ASP A 2 -2.89 -22.50 20.48
N PRO A 3 -2.10 -21.93 19.56
CA PRO A 3 -0.88 -21.24 19.94
C PRO A 3 -1.25 -20.02 20.80
N GLU A 4 -0.82 -20.06 22.07
CA GLU A 4 -0.83 -18.93 22.98
C GLU A 4 -0.21 -17.70 22.30
N VAL A 5 -1.03 -16.67 22.12
CA VAL A 5 -0.60 -15.35 21.66
C VAL A 5 0.07 -14.66 22.84
N PRO A 6 1.39 -14.37 22.80
CA PRO A 6 2.08 -13.79 23.95
C PRO A 6 1.62 -12.34 24.17
N ALA A 7 1.11 -12.08 25.37
CA ALA A 7 0.79 -10.76 25.86
C ALA A 7 2.07 -10.04 26.31
N SER A 8 2.64 -9.18 25.46
CA SER A 8 3.30 -7.91 25.83
C SER A 8 4.17 -7.38 24.67
N THR A 9 3.57 -6.67 23.73
CA THR A 9 4.30 -5.64 22.97
C THR A 9 3.30 -4.55 22.61
N ASP A 10 3.79 -3.38 22.26
CA ASP A 10 3.16 -2.44 21.33
C ASP A 10 2.92 -3.10 19.93
N ILE A 11 2.26 -4.27 19.89
CA ILE A 11 2.16 -5.17 18.73
C ILE A 11 1.15 -4.67 17.69
N ASN A 12 0.24 -3.77 18.04
CA ASN A 12 -0.91 -3.47 17.19
C ASN A 12 -0.71 -2.24 16.28
N GLU A 13 -0.05 -1.16 16.74
CA GLU A 13 0.12 0.07 15.95
C GLU A 13 1.14 -0.09 14.80
N LEU A 14 2.11 -0.98 14.97
CA LEU A 14 3.19 -1.20 14.00
C LEU A 14 2.86 -2.22 12.91
N THR A 15 1.79 -3.02 13.08
CA THR A 15 1.53 -4.18 12.22
C THR A 15 1.00 -3.78 10.85
N LEU A 16 0.12 -2.79 10.76
CA LEU A 16 -0.44 -2.35 9.48
C LEU A 16 0.65 -1.83 8.52
N PHE A 17 1.55 -0.98 9.03
CA PHE A 17 2.58 -0.32 8.22
C PHE A 17 3.85 -1.16 8.01
N ARG A 18 4.22 -2.01 8.98
CA ARG A 18 5.43 -2.85 8.86
C ARG A 18 5.21 -4.03 7.91
N GLU A 19 4.02 -4.62 7.92
CA GLU A 19 3.77 -5.85 7.15
C GLU A 19 3.56 -5.57 5.65
N ALA A 20 3.19 -4.35 5.25
CA ALA A 20 3.17 -3.93 3.85
C ALA A 20 4.55 -4.02 3.15
N VAL A 21 5.65 -3.87 3.92
CA VAL A 21 7.05 -3.91 3.44
C VAL A 21 7.86 -5.09 3.99
N SER A 22 7.18 -6.04 4.65
CA SER A 22 7.81 -7.19 5.31
C SER A 22 8.13 -8.30 4.31
N ASN A 23 9.26 -9.00 4.51
CA ASN A 23 9.65 -10.16 3.68
C ASN A 23 8.94 -11.47 4.08
N LYS A 24 7.92 -11.41 4.94
CA LYS A 24 7.14 -12.59 5.33
C LYS A 24 6.33 -13.13 4.13
N PRO A 25 5.93 -14.42 4.17
CA PRO A 25 5.01 -14.97 3.17
C PRO A 25 3.77 -14.11 3.01
N LEU A 26 3.29 -13.96 1.77
CA LEU A 26 2.14 -13.11 1.44
C LEU A 26 0.92 -13.39 2.34
N GLU A 27 0.56 -14.66 2.51
CA GLU A 27 -0.57 -15.07 3.37
C GLU A 27 -0.43 -14.58 4.80
N THR A 28 0.79 -14.64 5.36
CA THR A 28 1.06 -14.13 6.71
C THR A 28 0.88 -12.62 6.77
N ARG A 29 1.32 -11.89 5.75
CA ARG A 29 1.15 -10.42 5.69
C ARG A 29 -0.32 -10.04 5.58
N LEU A 30 -1.08 -10.72 4.72
CA LEU A 30 -2.52 -10.52 4.59
C LEU A 30 -3.26 -10.79 5.89
N ALA A 31 -2.96 -11.90 6.57
CA ALA A 31 -3.59 -12.24 7.85
C ALA A 31 -3.32 -11.17 8.93
N LEU A 32 -2.08 -10.68 9.00
CA LEU A 32 -1.69 -9.63 9.96
C LEU A 32 -2.35 -8.28 9.64
N ILE A 33 -2.43 -7.89 8.37
CA ILE A 33 -3.12 -6.67 7.95
C ILE A 33 -4.61 -6.77 8.26
N ARG A 34 -5.26 -7.90 7.95
CA ARG A 34 -6.67 -8.15 8.31
C ARG A 34 -6.88 -8.05 9.81
N ALA A 35 -5.99 -8.62 10.62
CA ALA A 35 -6.08 -8.54 12.08
C ALA A 35 -5.95 -7.09 12.58
N ALA A 36 -5.04 -6.29 12.02
CA ALA A 36 -4.92 -4.89 12.36
C ALA A 36 -6.18 -4.10 11.98
N LEU A 37 -6.71 -4.27 10.76
CA LEU A 37 -7.95 -3.61 10.34
C LEU A 37 -9.13 -4.00 11.25
N ALA A 38 -9.24 -5.29 11.62
CA ALA A 38 -10.26 -5.80 12.54
C ALA A 38 -10.13 -5.25 13.98
N ALA A 39 -8.92 -4.88 14.40
CA ALA A 39 -8.67 -4.21 15.67
C ALA A 39 -8.98 -2.70 15.64
N GLY A 40 -9.48 -2.17 14.52
CA GLY A 40 -9.93 -0.78 14.38
C GLY A 40 -8.88 0.19 13.85
N PHE A 41 -7.73 -0.30 13.38
CA PHE A 41 -6.72 0.56 12.77
C PHE A 41 -7.17 1.06 11.41
N SER A 42 -7.09 2.38 11.19
CA SER A 42 -7.49 2.99 9.92
C SER A 42 -6.37 2.90 8.88
N PRO A 43 -6.66 2.45 7.65
CA PRO A 43 -5.67 2.44 6.56
C PRO A 43 -5.27 3.85 6.09
N ASN A 44 -6.02 4.88 6.50
CA ASN A 44 -5.80 6.28 6.14
C ASN A 44 -4.92 7.04 7.13
N GLU A 45 -4.53 6.41 8.24
CA GLU A 45 -3.64 7.03 9.21
C GLU A 45 -2.22 7.12 8.68
N LEU A 46 -1.58 8.27 8.93
CA LEU A 46 -0.16 8.44 8.67
C LEU A 46 0.64 7.56 9.60
N ASP A 47 1.63 6.88 9.04
CA ASP A 47 2.62 6.18 9.84
C ASP A 47 3.38 7.18 10.71
N ARG A 48 3.31 6.96 12.03
CA ARG A 48 3.90 7.82 13.05
C ARG A 48 5.32 7.42 13.40
N ARG A 49 5.85 6.33 12.85
CA ARG A 49 7.23 5.92 13.08
C ARG A 49 8.18 7.06 12.68
N PRO A 50 9.30 7.24 13.40
CA PRO A 50 10.30 8.24 13.01
C PRO A 50 10.74 8.03 11.56
N ARG A 51 10.74 9.11 10.76
CA ARG A 51 11.11 9.10 9.33
C ARG A 51 10.20 8.27 8.42
N ALA A 52 9.04 7.84 8.91
CA ALA A 52 7.99 7.32 8.06
C ALA A 52 7.28 8.47 7.34
N GLU A 53 7.13 8.33 6.03
CA GLU A 53 6.60 9.39 5.19
C GLU A 53 5.19 9.08 4.68
N GLY A 54 4.75 7.82 4.70
CA GLY A 54 3.50 7.39 4.08
C GLY A 54 2.51 6.73 5.02
N ARG A 55 1.42 6.26 4.43
CA ARG A 55 0.38 5.39 4.98
C ARG A 55 0.62 3.96 4.54
N ALA A 56 -0.23 3.05 5.01
CA ALA A 56 -0.15 1.63 4.63
C ALA A 56 -0.14 1.43 3.11
N LEU A 57 -0.95 2.22 2.38
CA LEU A 57 -1.03 2.14 0.93
C LEU A 57 0.24 2.67 0.23
N ASP A 58 0.83 3.76 0.73
CA ASP A 58 2.11 4.28 0.22
C ASP A 58 3.22 3.22 0.36
N TRP A 59 3.24 2.51 1.49
CA TRP A 59 4.20 1.43 1.76
C TRP A 59 4.02 0.22 0.85
N ALA A 60 2.79 -0.11 0.46
CA ALA A 60 2.50 -1.27 -0.38
C ALA A 60 3.04 -1.13 -1.82
N ILE A 61 3.22 0.10 -2.30
CA ILE A 61 3.76 0.43 -3.63
C ILE A 61 5.15 1.07 -3.60
N CYS A 62 5.79 1.17 -2.43
CA CYS A 62 7.06 1.88 -2.27
C CYS A 62 8.22 1.07 -2.87
N ASP A 63 8.70 1.52 -4.02
CA ASP A 63 9.87 0.96 -4.70
C ASP A 63 11.17 1.21 -3.91
N GLY A 64 11.46 2.47 -3.57
CA GLY A 64 12.75 2.88 -2.98
C GLY A 64 13.03 2.46 -1.53
N ARG A 65 12.09 1.79 -0.83
CA ARG A 65 12.30 1.24 0.53
C ARG A 65 11.92 -0.22 0.65
N SER A 66 11.38 -0.85 -0.39
CA SER A 66 11.20 -2.30 -0.38
C SER A 66 12.58 -2.94 -0.40
N VAL A 67 12.90 -3.70 0.64
CA VAL A 67 14.18 -4.42 0.73
C VAL A 67 14.27 -5.57 -0.28
N ASN A 68 13.19 -5.87 -1.02
CA ASN A 68 13.12 -6.97 -1.98
C ASN A 68 12.04 -6.75 -3.07
N TYR A 69 12.46 -6.57 -4.33
CA TYR A 69 11.57 -6.47 -5.49
C TYR A 69 10.64 -7.69 -5.66
N ALA A 70 11.09 -8.90 -5.32
CA ALA A 70 10.28 -10.11 -5.43
C ALA A 70 9.07 -10.10 -4.48
N VAL A 71 9.20 -9.40 -3.34
CA VAL A 71 8.10 -9.22 -2.38
C VAL A 71 7.15 -8.14 -2.88
N LEU A 72 7.68 -7.02 -3.40
CA LEU A 72 6.87 -5.92 -3.93
C LEU A 72 5.97 -6.38 -5.08
N LYS A 73 6.46 -7.23 -5.99
CA LYS A 73 5.67 -7.83 -7.08
C LYS A 73 4.44 -8.61 -6.59
N GLN A 74 4.52 -9.14 -5.37
CA GLN A 74 3.43 -9.90 -4.74
C GLN A 74 2.50 -9.03 -3.90
N ASN A 75 2.69 -7.71 -3.85
CA ASN A 75 1.89 -6.81 -3.01
C ASN A 75 0.53 -6.45 -3.59
N LEU A 76 0.17 -6.90 -4.79
CA LEU A 76 -1.14 -6.56 -5.37
C LEU A 76 -2.31 -6.92 -4.43
N PRO A 77 -2.36 -8.12 -3.82
CA PRO A 77 -3.42 -8.46 -2.87
C PRO A 77 -3.38 -7.62 -1.58
N VAL A 78 -2.22 -7.07 -1.22
CA VAL A 78 -2.10 -6.12 -0.10
C VAL A 78 -2.70 -4.77 -0.48
N VAL A 79 -2.42 -4.27 -1.68
CA VAL A 79 -3.02 -3.04 -2.22
C VAL A 79 -4.54 -3.18 -2.27
N GLU A 80 -5.04 -4.27 -2.85
CA GLU A 80 -6.48 -4.56 -2.94
C GLU A 80 -7.13 -4.63 -1.56
N LEU A 81 -6.53 -5.37 -0.61
CA LEU A 81 -7.03 -5.47 0.76
C LEU A 81 -7.15 -4.10 1.45
N LEU A 82 -6.14 -3.23 1.28
CA LEU A 82 -6.16 -1.90 1.88
C LEU A 82 -7.25 -1.02 1.24
N LEU A 83 -7.41 -1.06 -0.08
CA LEU A 83 -8.46 -0.32 -0.80
C LEU A 83 -9.85 -0.81 -0.40
N GLU A 84 -10.07 -2.14 -0.33
CA GLU A 84 -11.31 -2.76 0.17
C GLU A 84 -11.64 -2.34 1.60
N ALA A 85 -10.61 -2.12 2.43
CA ALA A 85 -10.74 -1.64 3.80
C ALA A 85 -10.97 -0.12 3.91
N GLY A 86 -11.08 0.60 2.78
CA GLY A 86 -11.35 2.03 2.74
C GLY A 86 -10.10 2.91 2.74
N ALA A 87 -8.94 2.39 2.31
CA ALA A 87 -7.78 3.21 2.02
C ALA A 87 -8.12 4.20 0.88
N ASP A 88 -7.94 5.50 1.12
CA ASP A 88 -8.15 6.54 0.12
C ASP A 88 -6.83 6.80 -0.62
N PRO A 89 -6.75 6.43 -1.92
CA PRO A 89 -5.53 6.52 -2.70
C PRO A 89 -5.17 7.97 -3.11
N ARG A 90 -6.00 8.96 -2.78
CA ARG A 90 -5.76 10.39 -3.04
C ARG A 90 -5.05 11.09 -1.89
N LEU A 91 -4.95 10.45 -0.72
CA LEU A 91 -4.39 11.12 0.45
C LEU A 91 -2.88 11.30 0.28
N PRO A 92 -2.37 12.54 0.38
CA PRO A 92 -0.94 12.80 0.19
C PRO A 92 -0.14 12.29 1.39
N SER A 93 0.97 11.62 1.11
CA SER A 93 2.03 11.31 2.06
C SER A 93 2.63 12.61 2.67
N ARG A 94 3.53 12.49 3.65
CA ARG A 94 4.29 13.63 4.20
C ARG A 94 5.16 14.33 3.13
N GLY A 95 5.52 13.62 2.06
CA GLY A 95 6.22 14.19 0.91
C GLY A 95 5.32 15.00 -0.03
N GLY A 96 4.00 15.00 0.20
CA GLY A 96 3.03 15.77 -0.58
C GLY A 96 2.42 15.01 -1.77
N SER A 97 2.98 13.86 -2.16
CA SER A 97 2.42 13.01 -3.21
C SER A 97 1.48 11.95 -2.64
N SER A 98 0.35 11.70 -3.30
CA SER A 98 -0.51 10.55 -3.02
C SER A 98 0.01 9.28 -3.70
N PRO A 99 -0.47 8.09 -3.30
CA PRO A 99 -0.15 6.84 -3.98
C PRO A 99 -0.38 6.87 -5.49
N ILE A 100 -1.47 7.49 -5.95
CA ILE A 100 -1.74 7.66 -7.39
C ILE A 100 -0.69 8.56 -8.03
N ASP A 101 -0.38 9.71 -7.42
CA ASP A 101 0.61 10.65 -7.96
C ASP A 101 2.00 9.98 -8.10
N SER A 102 2.38 9.16 -7.12
CA SER A 102 3.63 8.42 -7.15
C SER A 102 3.70 7.42 -8.30
N LEU A 103 2.62 6.66 -8.54
CA LEU A 103 2.56 5.72 -9.66
C LEU A 103 2.53 6.44 -11.02
N GLU A 104 1.76 7.53 -11.15
CA GLU A 104 1.74 8.31 -12.39
C GLU A 104 3.10 8.96 -12.69
N ALA A 105 3.81 9.44 -11.67
CA ALA A 105 5.17 9.93 -11.81
C ALA A 105 6.14 8.82 -12.24
N TRP A 106 6.00 7.60 -11.67
CA TRP A 106 6.78 6.44 -12.08
C TRP A 106 6.58 6.10 -13.57
N PHE A 107 5.33 6.03 -14.03
CA PHE A 107 5.02 5.77 -15.44
C PHE A 107 5.54 6.86 -16.37
N LYS A 108 5.46 8.13 -15.96
CA LYS A 108 6.03 9.23 -16.73
C LYS A 108 7.55 9.09 -16.89
N GLN A 109 8.25 8.69 -15.83
CA GLN A 109 9.70 8.45 -15.93
C GLN A 109 10.01 7.22 -16.78
N TYR A 110 9.20 6.16 -16.66
CA TYR A 110 9.30 4.96 -17.49
C TYR A 110 9.12 5.28 -18.98
N GLU A 111 8.17 6.14 -19.36
CA GLU A 111 7.95 6.55 -20.76
C GLU A 111 9.14 7.34 -21.34
N ILE A 112 9.83 8.12 -20.51
CA ILE A 112 10.96 8.96 -20.94
C ILE A 112 12.27 8.14 -20.96
N HIS A 113 12.48 7.27 -19.98
CA HIS A 113 13.78 6.65 -19.71
C HIS A 113 13.75 5.12 -19.54
N GLY A 114 12.59 4.46 -19.67
CA GLY A 114 12.42 3.04 -19.34
C GLY A 114 13.33 2.09 -20.13
N GLU A 115 13.76 2.46 -21.33
CA GLU A 115 14.75 1.71 -22.12
C GLU A 115 16.15 1.65 -21.48
N THR A 116 16.43 2.54 -20.52
CA THR A 116 17.71 2.63 -19.80
C THR A 116 17.66 2.02 -18.39
N TRP A 117 16.50 1.51 -17.97
CA TRP A 117 16.29 0.93 -16.64
C TRP A 117 16.74 -0.54 -16.58
N ALA A 118 17.00 -1.03 -15.37
CA ALA A 118 17.35 -2.42 -15.17
C ALA A 118 16.16 -3.33 -15.50
N GLU A 119 16.42 -4.55 -16.00
CA GLU A 119 15.37 -5.50 -16.38
C GLU A 119 14.45 -5.81 -15.18
N GLU A 120 15.01 -5.85 -13.98
CA GLU A 120 14.30 -6.10 -12.73
C GLU A 120 13.27 -5.01 -12.39
N ASP A 121 13.54 -3.76 -12.75
CA ASP A 121 12.63 -2.62 -12.57
C ASP A 121 11.47 -2.70 -13.57
N LEU A 122 11.75 -3.16 -14.81
CA LEU A 122 10.72 -3.38 -15.83
C LEU A 122 9.72 -4.46 -15.42
N GLU A 123 10.17 -5.47 -14.66
CA GLU A 123 9.30 -6.52 -14.12
C GLU A 123 8.30 -6.01 -13.07
N LEU A 124 8.49 -4.80 -12.51
CA LEU A 124 7.50 -4.18 -11.61
C LEU A 124 6.33 -3.56 -12.36
N LYS A 125 6.51 -3.26 -13.65
CA LYS A 125 5.51 -2.58 -14.46
C LYS A 125 4.12 -3.24 -14.39
N PRO A 126 3.95 -4.57 -14.55
CA PRO A 126 2.63 -5.19 -14.49
C PRO A 126 1.97 -5.08 -13.11
N PHE A 127 2.78 -5.02 -12.04
CA PHE A 127 2.29 -4.78 -10.69
C PHE A 127 1.79 -3.34 -10.54
N PHE A 128 2.58 -2.35 -10.96
CA PHE A 128 2.19 -0.94 -10.89
C PHE A 128 0.99 -0.59 -11.76
N GLU A 129 0.85 -1.21 -12.94
CA GLU A 129 -0.31 -1.01 -13.82
C GLU A 129 -1.60 -1.42 -13.11
N LYS A 130 -1.60 -2.64 -12.54
CA LYS A 130 -2.76 -3.16 -11.79
C LYS A 130 -3.05 -2.37 -10.52
N ALA A 131 -2.02 -1.99 -9.79
CA ALA A 131 -2.16 -1.16 -8.59
C ALA A 131 -2.78 0.20 -8.93
N LEU A 132 -2.31 0.85 -10.00
CA LEU A 132 -2.84 2.14 -10.46
C LEU A 132 -4.30 2.02 -10.92
N GLU A 133 -4.63 0.97 -11.66
CA GLU A 133 -6.01 0.68 -12.08
C GLU A 133 -6.95 0.53 -10.87
N ALA A 134 -6.57 -0.29 -9.89
CA ALA A 134 -7.36 -0.50 -8.68
C ALA A 134 -7.55 0.80 -7.87
N MET A 135 -6.50 1.61 -7.76
CA MET A 135 -6.56 2.91 -7.08
C MET A 135 -7.45 3.91 -7.82
N LYS A 136 -7.36 3.99 -9.15
CA LYS A 136 -8.22 4.87 -9.97
C LYS A 136 -9.69 4.47 -9.87
N ARG A 137 -9.98 3.18 -9.91
CA ARG A 137 -11.35 2.66 -9.68
C ARG A 137 -11.87 3.09 -8.31
N THR A 138 -11.09 2.86 -7.24
CA THR A 138 -11.47 3.24 -5.87
C THR A 138 -11.67 4.76 -5.74
N ARG A 139 -10.80 5.57 -6.35
CA ARG A 139 -10.94 7.03 -6.42
C ARG A 139 -12.27 7.44 -7.06
N ASP A 140 -12.62 6.83 -8.18
CA ASP A 140 -13.84 7.16 -8.93
C ASP A 140 -15.09 6.75 -8.14
N GLU A 141 -15.06 5.60 -7.45
CA GLU A 141 -16.09 5.17 -6.50
C GLU A 141 -16.26 6.19 -5.36
N LEU A 142 -15.17 6.65 -4.74
CA LEU A 142 -15.22 7.67 -3.68
C LEU A 142 -15.78 9.01 -4.17
N ASN A 143 -15.50 9.39 -5.42
CA ASN A 143 -16.07 10.57 -6.04
C ASN A 143 -17.58 10.39 -6.32
N GLY A 144 -17.99 9.20 -6.77
CA GLY A 144 -19.38 8.85 -7.03
C GLY A 144 -20.25 8.87 -5.76
N VAL A 145 -19.76 8.26 -4.67
CA VAL A 145 -20.44 8.23 -3.37
C VAL A 145 -20.65 9.64 -2.79
N ASN A 146 -19.70 10.55 -3.02
CA ASN A 146 -19.86 11.95 -2.62
C ASN A 146 -20.95 12.68 -3.43
N SER A 147 -21.28 12.23 -4.64
CA SER A 147 -22.35 12.82 -5.46
C SER A 147 -23.75 12.35 -5.02
N GLU A 148 -23.87 11.12 -4.52
CA GLU A 148 -25.15 10.52 -4.12
C GLU A 148 -25.59 10.90 -2.69
N ARG A 149 -24.66 11.39 -1.84
CA ARG A 149 -24.96 11.89 -0.48
C ARG A 149 -25.45 13.34 -0.41
N CYS A 150 -25.57 14.03 -1.55
CA CYS A 150 -25.95 15.44 -1.62
C CYS A 150 -27.46 15.69 -1.82
N CYS A 151 -28.32 14.68 -1.61
CA CYS A 151 -29.78 14.76 -1.75
C CYS A 151 -30.49 14.54 -0.41
#